data_AF-A0A242N754-F1
#
_entry.id   AF-A0A242N754-F1
#
_cell.length_a   1.000
_cell.length_b   1.000
_cell.length_c   1.000
_cell.angle_alpha   90.00
_cell.angle_beta   90.00
_cell.angle_gamma   90.00
#
_symmetry.space_group_name_H-M   'P 1'
#
loop_
_entity.id
_entity.type
_entity.pdbx_description
1 polymer ?
#
loop_
_entity_poly.entity_id
_entity_poly.type
_entity_poly.pdbx_seq_one_letter_code
_entity_poly.pdbx_strand_id
1 'polypeptide(L)'
;MKTIFIFDDSRPTDDEHCVVALGEDGRRFGTRVFDGWTFPHCRYAMGAMHVSEAKHDAAVAVNSTRSTMLGKFDAAYGPGGWVAVWLETPKHDALWLEAVQLARERDARIERVAMSYSGPAFARILAAVFGSADAQPHTTH
;
A
#
# COMPACT_ATOMS: atom_id res chain seq x y z
N MET A 1 -16.03 9.77 -7.62
CA MET A 1 -15.56 9.63 -6.22
C MET A 1 -15.22 8.17 -6.00
N LYS A 2 -14.06 7.85 -5.43
CA LYS A 2 -13.54 6.49 -5.21
C LYS A 2 -13.69 6.08 -3.75
N THR A 3 -14.11 4.85 -3.51
CA THR A 3 -14.20 4.29 -2.15
C THR A 3 -12.89 3.62 -1.75
N ILE A 4 -12.44 3.87 -0.52
CA ILE A 4 -11.31 3.19 0.11
C ILE A 4 -11.87 2.42 1.31
N PHE A 5 -11.85 1.10 1.20
CA PHE A 5 -12.24 0.20 2.25
C PHE A 5 -11.12 0.08 3.29
N ILE A 6 -11.45 0.34 4.54
CA ILE A 6 -10.55 0.18 5.68
C ILE A 6 -11.11 -0.91 6.57
N PHE A 7 -10.27 -1.85 6.98
CA PHE A 7 -10.67 -2.95 7.84
C PHE A 7 -9.51 -3.39 8.73
N ASP A 8 -9.86 -3.97 9.88
CA ASP A 8 -8.92 -4.65 10.74
C ASP A 8 -8.72 -6.09 10.23
N ASP A 9 -7.49 -6.41 9.84
CA ASP A 9 -7.04 -7.73 9.37
C ASP A 9 -6.29 -8.49 10.48
N SER A 10 -6.31 -8.00 11.71
CA SER A 10 -5.73 -8.70 12.86
C SER A 10 -6.51 -9.96 13.24
N ARG A 11 -5.78 -10.92 13.80
CA ARG A 11 -6.37 -12.09 14.46
C ARG A 11 -6.60 -11.76 15.93
N PRO A 12 -7.56 -12.44 16.59
CA PRO A 12 -7.80 -12.24 18.02
C PRO A 12 -6.59 -12.53 18.94
N THR A 13 -5.57 -13.22 18.43
CA THR A 13 -4.34 -13.57 19.14
C THR A 13 -3.19 -12.59 18.90
N ASP A 14 -3.38 -11.62 18.01
CA ASP A 14 -2.33 -10.68 17.67
C ASP A 14 -2.25 -9.58 18.74
N ASP A 15 -1.04 -9.30 19.23
CA ASP A 15 -0.80 -8.24 20.22
C ASP A 15 -0.95 -6.83 19.62
N GLU A 16 -0.89 -6.73 18.29
CA GLU A 16 -1.00 -5.50 17.52
C GLU A 16 -2.08 -5.62 16.44
N HIS A 17 -2.78 -4.53 16.16
CA HIS A 17 -3.86 -4.48 15.21
C HIS A 17 -3.38 -4.04 13.82
N CYS A 18 -3.46 -4.95 12.86
CA CYS A 18 -3.12 -4.70 11.46
C CYS A 18 -4.32 -4.13 10.69
N VAL A 19 -4.35 -2.82 10.48
CA VAL A 19 -5.42 -2.16 9.73
C VAL A 19 -4.98 -1.92 8.29
N VAL A 20 -5.81 -2.36 7.33
CA VAL A 20 -5.51 -2.34 5.90
C VAL A 20 -6.40 -1.32 5.19
N ALA A 21 -5.85 -0.65 4.17
CA ALA A 21 -6.61 0.21 3.26
C ALA A 21 -6.54 -0.30 1.80
N LEU A 22 -7.71 -0.53 1.20
CA LEU A 22 -7.91 -1.06 -0.14
C LEU A 22 -8.88 -0.18 -0.93
N GLY A 23 -8.44 0.36 -2.06
CA GLY A 23 -9.31 1.08 -2.98
C GLY A 23 -10.28 0.15 -3.71
N GLU A 24 -11.43 0.68 -4.11
CA GLU A 24 -12.44 -0.04 -4.91
C GLU A 24 -11.90 -0.57 -6.25
N ASP A 25 -10.81 -0.02 -6.75
CA ASP A 25 -10.10 -0.44 -7.96
C ASP A 25 -9.05 -1.54 -7.71
N GLY A 26 -9.04 -2.11 -6.51
CA GLY A 26 -8.08 -3.12 -6.07
C GLY A 26 -6.70 -2.56 -5.71
N ARG A 27 -6.53 -1.24 -5.59
CA ARG A 27 -5.25 -0.64 -5.19
C ARG A 27 -5.05 -0.75 -3.67
N ARG A 28 -3.97 -1.41 -3.24
CA ARG A 28 -3.56 -1.40 -1.83
C ARG A 28 -2.76 -0.14 -1.49
N PHE A 29 -3.16 0.53 -0.42
CA PHE A 29 -2.47 1.72 0.12
C PHE A 29 -1.45 1.39 1.23
N GLY A 30 -1.56 0.16 1.73
CA GLY A 30 -0.66 -0.44 2.71
C GLY A 30 -1.40 -0.88 3.97
N THR A 31 -0.62 -1.47 4.86
CA THR A 31 -1.04 -1.88 6.20
C THR A 31 -0.44 -0.90 7.22
N ARG A 32 -1.22 -0.58 8.25
CA ARG A 32 -0.80 0.18 9.42
C ARG A 32 -1.02 -0.67 10.64
N VAL A 33 0.00 -0.71 11.48
CA VAL A 33 -0.02 -1.48 12.72
C VAL A 33 -0.28 -0.51 13.84
N PHE A 34 -1.25 -0.83 14.68
CA PHE A 34 -1.65 -0.06 15.84
C PHE A 34 -1.46 -0.91 17.09
N ASP A 35 -0.81 -0.34 18.09
CA ASP A 35 -0.75 -0.93 19.43
C ASP A 35 -2.05 -0.67 20.20
N GLY A 36 -2.16 -1.22 21.41
CA GLY A 36 -3.33 -1.01 22.27
C GLY A 36 -3.64 0.45 22.63
N TRP A 37 -2.66 1.36 22.52
CA TRP A 37 -2.82 2.78 22.84
C TRP A 37 -3.34 3.59 21.66
N THR A 38 -2.94 3.23 20.44
CA THR A 38 -3.27 3.94 19.21
C THR A 38 -4.45 3.32 18.46
N PHE A 39 -4.73 2.03 18.67
CA PHE A 39 -5.82 1.31 18.00
C PHE A 39 -7.21 1.93 18.20
N PRO A 40 -7.61 2.42 19.39
CA PRO A 40 -8.90 3.09 19.56
C PRO A 40 -9.09 4.31 18.64
N HIS A 41 -8.00 4.87 18.12
CA HIS A 41 -8.00 6.03 17.23
C HIS A 41 -7.72 5.68 15.76
N CYS A 42 -7.66 4.38 15.41
CA CYS A 42 -7.30 3.93 14.07
C CYS A 42 -8.26 4.43 12.99
N ARG A 43 -9.57 4.54 13.27
CA ARG A 43 -10.57 5.07 12.31
C ARG A 43 -10.25 6.51 11.90
N TYR A 44 -9.87 7.33 12.87
CA TYR A 44 -9.41 8.69 12.59
C TYR A 44 -8.05 8.68 11.90
N ALA A 45 -7.10 7.86 12.35
CA ALA A 45 -5.78 7.74 11.71
C ALA A 45 -5.88 7.32 10.24
N MET A 46 -6.85 6.48 9.89
CA MET A 46 -7.04 5.97 8.53
C MET A 46 -7.97 6.84 7.69
N GLY A 47 -8.56 7.90 8.23
CA GLY A 47 -9.43 8.82 7.47
C GLY A 47 -10.91 8.45 7.41
N ALA A 48 -11.33 7.33 8.02
CA ALA A 48 -12.73 6.91 8.12
C ALA A 48 -13.55 7.73 9.14
N MET A 49 -12.87 8.52 9.98
CA MET A 49 -13.47 9.44 10.94
C MET A 49 -12.75 10.79 10.90
N HIS A 50 -13.47 11.88 11.18
CA HIS A 50 -12.94 13.26 11.06
C HIS A 50 -12.68 13.95 12.41
N VAL A 51 -13.20 13.40 13.50
CA VAL A 51 -12.96 13.90 14.86
C VAL A 51 -12.01 12.95 15.58
N SER A 52 -11.02 13.49 16.29
CA SER A 52 -10.11 12.71 17.12
C SER A 52 -10.36 13.00 18.59
N GLU A 53 -10.44 11.94 19.39
CA GLU A 53 -10.46 12.00 20.85
C GLU A 53 -9.10 11.61 21.46
N ALA A 54 -8.07 11.46 20.62
CA ALA A 54 -6.74 11.08 21.06
C ALA A 54 -6.14 12.14 21.99
N LYS A 55 -5.69 11.73 23.16
CA LYS A 55 -4.95 12.58 24.11
C LYS A 55 -3.46 12.63 23.74
N HIS A 56 -2.74 13.59 24.34
CA HIS A 56 -1.37 14.01 23.96
C HIS A 56 -0.45 12.86 23.49
N ASP A 57 -0.34 11.80 24.28
CA ASP A 57 0.62 10.72 24.02
C ASP A 57 0.33 9.92 22.74
N ALA A 58 -0.94 9.68 22.40
CA ALA A 58 -1.33 8.99 21.17
C ALA A 58 -1.53 9.96 19.98
N ALA A 59 -1.86 11.22 20.26
CA ALA A 59 -2.28 12.19 19.25
C ALA A 59 -1.20 12.44 18.18
N VAL A 60 0.08 12.50 18.56
CA VAL A 60 1.18 12.73 17.61
C VAL A 60 1.31 11.57 16.62
N ALA A 61 1.33 10.33 17.12
CA ALA A 61 1.45 9.13 16.29
C ALA A 61 0.24 8.96 15.37
N VAL A 62 -0.96 9.18 15.90
CA VAL A 62 -2.22 9.09 15.17
C VAL A 62 -2.31 10.15 14.07
N ASN A 63 -1.95 11.40 14.36
CA ASN A 63 -1.95 12.48 13.36
C ASN A 63 -0.89 12.28 12.28
N SER A 64 0.31 11.79 12.64
CA SER A 64 1.36 11.46 11.67
C SER A 64 0.89 10.36 10.71
N THR A 65 0.25 9.32 11.25
CA THR A 65 -0.35 8.24 10.46
C THR A 65 -1.43 8.78 9.52
N ARG A 66 -2.31 9.66 10.05
CA ARG A 66 -3.35 10.32 9.26
C ARG A 66 -2.79 11.10 8.08
N SER A 67 -1.86 12.02 8.33
CA SER A 67 -1.25 12.82 7.27
C SER A 67 -0.62 11.93 6.19
N THR A 68 0.02 10.83 6.60
CA THR A 68 0.61 9.87 5.66
C THR A 68 -0.44 9.14 4.83
N MET A 69 -1.51 8.66 5.44
CA MET A 69 -2.55 7.90 4.72
C MET A 69 -3.35 8.80 3.78
N LEU A 70 -3.77 9.98 4.24
CA LEU A 70 -4.48 10.96 3.43
C LEU A 70 -3.63 11.41 2.23
N GLY A 71 -2.34 11.68 2.45
CA GLY A 71 -1.42 12.02 1.36
C GLY A 71 -1.31 10.91 0.31
N LYS A 72 -1.34 9.62 0.72
CA LYS A 72 -1.37 8.50 -0.22
C LYS A 72 -2.67 8.42 -1.01
N PHE A 73 -3.80 8.70 -0.37
CA PHE A 73 -5.11 8.68 -1.01
C PHE A 73 -5.23 9.82 -2.03
N ASP A 74 -4.84 11.04 -1.64
CA ASP A 74 -4.79 12.21 -2.52
C ASP A 74 -3.84 11.97 -3.70
N ALA A 75 -2.67 11.35 -3.47
CA ALA A 75 -1.73 11.02 -4.54
C ALA A 75 -2.30 9.99 -5.55
N ALA A 76 -3.26 9.15 -5.14
CA ALA A 76 -3.84 8.14 -6.01
C ALA A 76 -5.10 8.61 -6.75
N TYR A 77 -5.97 9.36 -6.06
CA TYR A 77 -7.31 9.70 -6.56
C TYR A 77 -7.57 11.20 -6.68
N GLY A 78 -6.62 12.03 -6.28
CA GLY A 78 -6.75 13.49 -6.20
C GLY A 78 -7.45 13.96 -4.92
N PRO A 79 -7.19 15.20 -4.47
CA PRO A 79 -7.86 15.78 -3.31
C PRO A 79 -9.38 15.79 -3.47
N GLY A 80 -10.10 15.25 -2.48
CA GLY A 80 -11.57 15.13 -2.51
C GLY A 80 -12.12 14.11 -3.52
N GLY A 81 -11.24 13.39 -4.24
CA GLY A 81 -11.62 12.35 -5.19
C GLY A 81 -12.01 11.02 -4.54
N TRP A 82 -11.88 10.91 -3.22
CA TRP A 82 -12.04 9.67 -2.47
C TRP A 82 -12.84 9.82 -1.17
N VAL A 83 -13.38 8.70 -0.70
CA VAL A 83 -14.00 8.55 0.62
C VAL A 83 -13.50 7.28 1.27
N ALA A 84 -13.17 7.35 2.55
CA ALA A 84 -12.67 6.21 3.30
C ALA A 84 -13.78 5.64 4.20
N VAL A 85 -14.03 4.34 4.11
CA VAL A 85 -15.14 3.66 4.80
C VAL A 85 -14.57 2.54 5.66
N TRP A 86 -14.92 2.54 6.94
CA TRP A 86 -14.59 1.45 7.86
C TRP A 86 -15.57 0.28 7.68
N LEU A 87 -15.04 -0.92 7.46
CA LEU A 87 -15.81 -2.15 7.34
C LEU A 87 -15.66 -2.98 8.62
N GLU A 88 -16.75 -3.14 9.36
CA GLU A 88 -16.81 -4.01 10.54
C GLU A 88 -16.83 -5.49 10.16
N THR A 89 -17.42 -5.83 9.00
CA THR A 89 -17.54 -7.22 8.55
C THR A 89 -17.31 -7.32 7.03
N PRO A 90 -16.05 -7.23 6.58
CA PRO A 90 -15.72 -7.14 5.15
C PRO A 90 -16.27 -8.30 4.31
N LYS A 91 -16.38 -9.50 4.89
CA LYS A 91 -16.81 -10.74 4.20
C LYS A 91 -18.22 -10.68 3.60
N HIS A 92 -19.07 -9.75 4.04
CA HIS A 92 -20.43 -9.60 3.55
C HIS A 92 -20.61 -8.38 2.62
N ASP A 93 -19.54 -7.62 2.36
CA ASP A 93 -19.57 -6.47 1.47
C ASP A 93 -19.18 -6.90 0.04
N ALA A 94 -20.13 -6.79 -0.89
CA ALA A 94 -19.94 -7.21 -2.28
C ALA A 94 -18.89 -6.36 -3.02
N LEU A 95 -18.84 -5.05 -2.73
CA LEU A 95 -17.89 -4.13 -3.37
C LEU A 95 -16.47 -4.37 -2.84
N TRP A 96 -16.35 -4.70 -1.56
CA TRP A 96 -15.07 -5.13 -1.00
C TRP A 96 -14.59 -6.43 -1.63
N LEU A 97 -15.47 -7.43 -1.79
CA LEU A 97 -15.11 -8.70 -2.43
C LEU A 97 -14.62 -8.49 -3.87
N GLU A 98 -15.28 -7.62 -4.63
CA GLU A 98 -14.84 -7.23 -5.98
C GLU A 98 -13.47 -6.54 -5.95
N ALA A 99 -13.26 -5.57 -5.05
CA ALA A 99 -11.98 -4.90 -4.88
C ALA A 99 -10.85 -5.88 -4.52
N VAL A 100 -11.13 -6.90 -3.70
CA VAL A 100 -10.17 -7.95 -3.35
C VAL A 100 -9.82 -8.81 -4.57
N GLN A 101 -10.80 -9.14 -5.42
CA GLN A 101 -10.54 -9.85 -6.68
C GLN A 101 -9.63 -9.03 -7.60
N LEU A 102 -9.96 -7.75 -7.81
CA LEU A 102 -9.13 -6.83 -8.59
C LEU A 102 -7.71 -6.73 -8.02
N ALA A 103 -7.55 -6.66 -6.70
CA ALA A 103 -6.24 -6.64 -6.06
C ALA A 103 -5.43 -7.91 -6.37
N ARG A 104 -6.04 -9.08 -6.27
CA ARG A 104 -5.40 -10.36 -6.59
C ARG A 104 -4.99 -10.46 -8.05
N GLU A 105 -5.83 -9.99 -8.97
CA GLU A 105 -5.50 -9.95 -10.40
C GLU A 105 -4.32 -9.03 -10.71
N ARG A 106 -4.24 -7.88 -10.03
CA ARG A 106 -3.11 -6.95 -10.15
C ARG A 106 -1.82 -7.58 -9.63
N ASP A 107 -1.86 -8.21 -8.45
CA ASP A 107 -0.71 -8.90 -7.87
C ASP A 107 -0.21 -10.02 -8.81
N ALA A 108 -1.12 -10.87 -9.30
CA ALA A 108 -0.78 -11.94 -10.24
C ALA A 108 -0.23 -11.41 -11.58
N ARG A 109 -0.62 -10.20 -12.00
CA ARG A 109 -0.04 -9.55 -13.18
C ARG A 109 1.37 -9.03 -12.90
N ILE A 110 1.59 -8.41 -11.74
CA ILE A 110 2.92 -7.93 -11.31
C ILE A 110 3.89 -9.10 -11.20
N GLU A 111 3.49 -10.21 -10.58
CA GLU A 111 4.30 -11.42 -10.46
C GLU A 111 4.68 -11.99 -11.83
N ARG A 112 3.73 -12.09 -12.77
CA ARG A 112 4.01 -12.52 -14.15
C ARG A 112 5.00 -11.60 -14.87
N VAL A 113 4.89 -10.30 -14.68
CA VAL A 113 5.84 -9.32 -15.23
C VAL A 113 7.23 -9.53 -14.60
N ALA A 114 7.32 -9.65 -13.27
CA ALA A 114 8.57 -9.89 -12.56
C ALA A 114 9.26 -11.20 -13.01
N MET A 115 8.49 -12.28 -13.19
CA MET A 115 9.01 -13.55 -13.73
C MET A 115 9.52 -13.41 -15.16
N SER A 116 8.90 -12.57 -15.99
CA SER A 116 9.34 -12.30 -17.37
C SER A 116 10.69 -11.56 -17.45
N TYR A 117 11.10 -10.89 -16.36
CA TYR A 117 12.42 -10.25 -16.23
C TYR A 117 13.49 -11.17 -15.60
N SER A 118 13.15 -12.41 -15.24
CA SER A 118 14.09 -13.33 -14.61
C SER A 118 15.10 -13.91 -15.63
N GLY A 119 16.39 -13.94 -15.25
CA GLY A 119 17.48 -14.64 -15.94
C GLY A 119 18.10 -13.92 -17.14
N PRO A 120 17.61 -14.10 -18.38
CA PRO A 120 18.29 -13.61 -19.59
C PRO A 120 18.28 -12.08 -19.73
N ALA A 121 17.22 -11.41 -19.27
CA ALA A 121 17.14 -9.95 -19.32
C ALA A 121 18.16 -9.30 -18.36
N PHE A 122 18.26 -9.82 -17.14
CA PHE A 122 19.27 -9.39 -16.17
C PHE A 122 20.70 -9.72 -16.64
N ALA A 123 20.92 -10.91 -17.22
CA ALA A 123 22.21 -11.29 -17.80
C ALA A 123 22.61 -10.38 -18.98
N ARG A 124 21.67 -9.94 -19.82
CA ARG A 124 21.93 -8.98 -20.90
C ARG A 124 22.29 -7.58 -20.38
N ILE A 125 21.63 -7.11 -19.32
CA ILE A 125 21.95 -5.83 -18.69
C ILE A 125 23.35 -5.90 -18.05
N LEU A 126 23.66 -6.98 -17.33
CA LEU A 126 25.00 -7.20 -16.77
C LEU A 126 26.07 -7.29 -17.87
N ALA A 127 25.81 -8.04 -18.94
CA ALA A 127 26.75 -8.14 -20.07
C ALA A 127 26.96 -6.80 -20.78
N ALA A 128 25.95 -5.94 -20.87
CA ALA A 128 26.11 -4.60 -21.45
C ALA A 128 26.91 -3.64 -20.55
N VAL A 129 26.72 -3.72 -19.22
CA VAL A 129 27.44 -2.89 -18.25
C VAL A 129 28.89 -3.32 -18.07
N PHE A 130 29.14 -4.63 -18.02
CA PHE A 130 30.48 -5.20 -17.79
C PHE A 130 31.22 -5.57 -19.09
N GLY A 131 30.53 -5.63 -20.24
CA GLY A 131 31.12 -5.93 -21.54
C GLY A 131 31.57 -4.71 -22.33
N SER A 132 31.32 -3.49 -21.84
CA SER A 132 31.84 -2.25 -22.44
C SER A 132 33.27 -1.98 -21.95
N ALA A 133 34.18 -2.91 -22.21
CA ALA A 133 35.61 -2.65 -22.15
C ALA A 133 36.07 -2.27 -23.56
N ASP A 134 36.60 -1.06 -23.69
CA ASP A 134 37.23 -0.51 -24.88
C ASP A 134 38.12 -1.54 -25.60
N ALA A 135 37.61 -2.08 -26.70
CA ALA A 135 38.42 -2.75 -27.70
C ALA A 135 38.79 -1.74 -28.79
N GLN A 136 39.77 -0.87 -28.48
CA GLN A 136 40.61 -0.28 -29.51
C GLN A 136 42.09 -0.47 -29.12
N PRO A 137 42.84 -1.33 -29.82
CA PRO A 137 44.28 -1.36 -29.68
C PRO A 137 44.85 -0.13 -30.42
N HIS A 138 45.41 0.82 -29.66
CA HIS A 138 46.27 1.85 -30.24
C HIS A 138 47.55 1.18 -30.76
N THR A 139 47.65 1.00 -32.07
CA THR A 139 48.93 0.77 -32.75
C THR A 139 49.57 2.13 -33.02
N THR A 140 50.57 2.48 -32.22
CA THR A 140 51.50 3.58 -32.52
C THR A 140 52.43 3.14 -33.65
N HIS A 141 52.43 3.92 -34.73
CA HIS A 141 53.46 3.92 -35.77
C HIS A 141 54.50 4.99 -35.46
#